data_AF-A0A329J3Q3-F1
#
_entry.id   AF-A0A329J3Q3-F1
#
_cell.length_a   1.000
_cell.length_b   1.000
_cell.length_c   1.000
_cell.angle_alpha   90.00
_cell.angle_beta   90.00
_cell.angle_gamma   90.00
#
_symmetry.space_group_name_H-M   'P 1'
#
loop_
_entity.id
_entity.type
_entity.pdbx_description
1 polymer ?
#
loop_
_entity_poly.entity_id
_entity_poly.type
_entity_poly.pdbx_seq_one_letter_code
_entity_poly.pdbx_strand_id
1 'polypeptide(L)'
;MRIQLLTSALALSLAGCGSTPNNPSVDLETPKTASDYAQCVLPKWQALKPSTTLTESKGHYKLLVSGKVAQDDILEVFKGNPNTRVFLYQRAPLASAFGQSALEKAARDCL
;
A
#
# COMPACT_ATOMS: atom_id res chain seq x y z
N MET A 1 43.90 -33.50 -33.99
CA MET A 1 42.74 -32.61 -33.76
C MET A 1 42.56 -32.44 -32.26
N ARG A 2 42.77 -31.23 -31.75
CA ARG A 2 42.65 -30.85 -30.33
C ARG A 2 41.23 -30.35 -30.11
N ILE A 3 40.38 -31.13 -29.44
CA ILE A 3 39.07 -30.67 -28.98
C ILE A 3 39.32 -29.95 -27.65
N GLN A 4 39.42 -28.63 -27.73
CA GLN A 4 39.57 -27.74 -26.58
C GLN A 4 38.21 -27.60 -25.87
N LEU A 5 38.29 -27.65 -24.55
CA LEU A 5 37.24 -27.27 -23.61
C LEU A 5 36.67 -25.91 -23.96
N LEU A 6 35.36 -25.69 -23.71
CA LEU A 6 34.73 -24.42 -23.26
C LEU A 6 33.23 -24.40 -23.61
N THR A 7 32.46 -25.38 -23.13
CA THR A 7 31.01 -25.18 -22.98
C THR A 7 30.76 -24.46 -21.65
N SER A 8 30.82 -23.15 -21.77
CA SER A 8 30.50 -22.13 -20.78
C SER A 8 29.28 -22.50 -19.93
N ALA A 9 29.53 -22.77 -18.64
CA ALA A 9 28.50 -22.79 -17.62
C ALA A 9 27.97 -21.36 -17.44
N LEU A 10 26.94 -20.99 -18.22
CA LEU A 10 26.22 -19.74 -18.02
C LEU A 10 25.20 -19.94 -16.89
N ALA A 11 25.70 -20.03 -15.66
CA ALA A 11 24.87 -19.89 -14.47
C ALA A 11 24.42 -18.42 -14.38
N LEU A 12 23.30 -18.12 -15.03
CA LEU A 12 22.54 -16.89 -14.79
C LEU A 12 22.10 -16.91 -13.33
N SER A 13 22.89 -16.26 -12.49
CA SER A 13 22.52 -15.97 -11.11
C SER A 13 21.32 -15.03 -11.17
N LEU A 14 20.12 -15.58 -11.00
CA LEU A 14 18.95 -14.79 -10.61
C LEU A 14 19.22 -14.29 -9.18
N ALA A 15 19.95 -13.19 -9.06
CA ALA A 15 19.99 -12.41 -7.83
C ALA A 15 18.61 -11.75 -7.66
N GLY A 16 17.64 -12.53 -7.18
CA GLY A 16 16.38 -12.01 -6.68
C GLY A 16 16.62 -11.37 -5.32
N CYS A 17 17.07 -10.11 -5.29
CA CYS A 17 17.01 -9.31 -4.06
C CYS A 17 15.56 -8.89 -3.82
N GLY A 18 14.71 -9.85 -3.45
CA GLY A 18 13.32 -9.64 -3.09
C GLY A 18 13.16 -9.33 -1.61
N SER A 19 13.90 -8.36 -1.08
CA SER A 19 13.61 -7.79 0.23
C SER A 19 13.08 -6.38 0.01
N THR A 20 11.89 -6.26 -0.56
CA THR A 20 11.15 -4.99 -0.50
C THR A 20 10.78 -4.80 0.97
N PRO A 21 11.34 -3.80 1.67
CA PRO A 21 10.84 -3.44 2.99
C PRO A 21 9.34 -3.21 2.84
N ASN A 22 8.54 -3.60 3.83
CA ASN A 22 7.10 -3.39 3.83
C ASN A 22 6.78 -1.89 4.04
N ASN A 23 7.29 -1.05 3.13
CA ASN A 23 7.15 0.38 3.19
C ASN A 23 5.78 0.77 2.62
N PRO A 24 5.10 1.74 3.23
CA PRO A 24 3.85 2.24 2.69
C PRO A 24 4.09 2.82 1.29
N SER A 25 3.08 2.67 0.42
CA SER A 25 3.05 3.33 -0.88
C SER A 25 2.90 4.84 -0.72
N VAL A 26 2.20 5.27 0.33
CA VAL A 26 2.02 6.69 0.68
C VAL A 26 2.06 6.85 2.20
N ASP A 27 2.83 7.83 2.68
CA ASP A 27 2.86 8.30 4.06
C ASP A 27 2.27 9.72 4.09
N LEU A 28 1.21 9.92 4.85
CA LEU A 28 0.52 11.20 5.02
C LEU A 28 0.42 11.56 6.50
N GLU A 29 0.23 12.85 6.76
CA GLU A 29 -0.01 13.39 8.08
C GLU A 29 -1.18 14.38 8.03
N THR A 30 -2.02 14.37 9.06
CA THR A 30 -3.15 15.31 9.19
C THR A 30 -3.29 15.80 10.64
N PRO A 31 -3.67 17.07 10.86
CA PRO A 31 -4.01 17.57 12.19
C PRO A 31 -5.36 17.03 12.70
N LYS A 32 -6.16 16.37 11.85
CA LYS A 32 -7.43 15.76 12.25
C LYS A 32 -7.19 14.60 13.22
N THR A 33 -8.21 14.31 14.04
CA THR A 33 -8.15 13.10 14.87
C THR A 33 -8.16 11.85 13.99
N ALA A 34 -7.56 10.77 14.46
CA ALA A 34 -7.52 9.50 13.73
C ALA A 34 -8.93 8.99 13.37
N SER A 35 -9.90 9.19 14.26
CA SER A 35 -11.31 8.85 14.01
C SER A 35 -11.91 9.69 12.90
N ASP A 36 -11.79 11.02 12.97
CA ASP A 36 -12.38 11.93 11.97
C ASP A 36 -11.82 11.66 10.57
N TYR A 37 -10.50 11.42 10.50
CA TYR A 37 -9.86 11.08 9.23
C TYR A 37 -10.37 9.74 8.68
N ALA A 38 -10.42 8.68 9.51
CA ALA A 38 -10.91 7.38 9.08
C ALA A 38 -12.39 7.42 8.63
N GLN A 39 -13.22 8.19 9.34
CA GLN A 39 -14.64 8.38 9.00
C GLN A 39 -14.84 9.19 7.71
N CYS A 40 -13.92 10.10 7.36
CA CYS A 40 -13.93 10.78 6.06
C CYS A 40 -13.57 9.83 4.91
N VAL A 41 -12.56 8.98 5.10
CA VAL A 41 -12.04 8.12 4.03
C VAL A 41 -12.95 6.93 3.74
N LEU A 42 -13.53 6.31 4.78
CA LEU A 42 -14.36 5.11 4.65
C LEU A 42 -15.45 5.20 3.57
N PRO A 43 -16.34 6.21 3.56
CA PRO A 43 -17.41 6.28 2.55
C PRO A 43 -16.87 6.50 1.13
N LYS A 44 -15.75 7.22 0.97
CA LYS A 44 -15.11 7.42 -0.34
C LYS A 44 -14.52 6.12 -0.87
N TRP A 45 -13.87 5.36 0.01
CA TRP A 45 -13.35 4.05 -0.33
C TRP A 45 -14.45 3.04 -0.64
N GLN A 46 -15.55 3.04 0.12
CA GLN A 46 -16.72 2.19 -0.16
C GLN A 46 -17.39 2.53 -1.50
N ALA A 47 -17.43 3.80 -1.89
CA ALA A 47 -17.93 4.21 -3.20
C ALA A 47 -17.08 3.65 -4.36
N LEU A 48 -15.76 3.54 -4.17
CA LEU A 48 -14.82 2.98 -5.17
C LEU A 48 -14.75 1.45 -5.11
N LYS A 49 -14.83 0.90 -3.89
CA LYS A 49 -14.62 -0.51 -3.53
C LYS A 49 -15.62 -0.87 -2.43
N PRO A 50 -16.83 -1.35 -2.78
CA PRO A 50 -17.90 -1.60 -1.80
C PRO A 50 -17.55 -2.62 -0.71
N SER A 51 -16.56 -3.49 -0.93
CA SER A 51 -16.06 -4.45 0.04
C SER A 51 -15.09 -3.85 1.08
N THR A 52 -14.92 -2.53 1.11
CA THR A 52 -14.05 -1.86 2.09
C THR A 52 -14.61 -2.05 3.49
N THR A 53 -13.77 -2.55 4.40
CA THR A 53 -14.09 -2.72 5.83
C THR A 53 -13.24 -1.81 6.70
N LEU A 54 -13.76 -1.41 7.86
CA LEU A 54 -13.05 -0.62 8.87
C LEU A 54 -12.89 -1.45 10.14
N THR A 55 -11.68 -1.54 10.67
CA THR A 55 -11.38 -2.10 11.99
C THR A 55 -10.76 -1.02 12.87
N GLU A 56 -11.29 -0.87 14.09
CA GLU A 56 -10.77 0.06 15.09
C GLU A 56 -10.13 -0.69 16.25
N SER A 57 -8.96 -0.22 16.70
CA SER A 57 -8.28 -0.73 17.89
C SER A 57 -7.49 0.39 18.57
N LYS A 58 -7.89 0.79 19.78
CA LYS A 58 -7.17 1.73 20.68
C LYS A 58 -6.34 2.81 19.96
N GLY A 59 -6.98 3.66 19.15
CA GLY A 59 -6.33 4.78 18.45
C GLY A 59 -5.62 4.40 17.14
N HIS A 60 -5.82 3.18 16.64
CA HIS A 60 -5.45 2.74 15.32
C HIS A 60 -6.72 2.36 14.54
N TYR A 61 -6.89 2.93 13.35
CA TYR A 61 -7.97 2.59 12.43
C TYR A 61 -7.36 1.97 11.18
N LYS A 62 -7.91 0.82 10.76
CA LYS A 62 -7.46 0.10 9.57
C LYS A 62 -8.61 -0.06 8.60
N LEU A 63 -8.47 0.48 7.39
CA LEU A 63 -9.38 0.21 6.29
C LEU A 63 -8.75 -0.86 5.39
N LEU A 64 -9.53 -1.87 5.04
CA LEU A 64 -9.09 -3.00 4.23
C LEU A 64 -9.97 -3.14 3.00
N VAL A 65 -9.36 -3.12 1.82
CA VAL A 65 -9.99 -3.50 0.55
C VAL A 65 -9.47 -4.88 0.15
N SER A 66 -10.31 -5.90 0.28
CA SER A 66 -9.93 -7.25 -0.12
C SER A 66 -9.81 -7.39 -1.64
N GLY A 67 -8.63 -7.78 -2.12
CA GLY A 67 -8.38 -8.05 -3.53
C GLY A 67 -8.80 -9.48 -3.89
N LYS A 68 -9.63 -9.66 -4.93
CA LYS A 68 -9.98 -11.02 -5.43
C LYS A 68 -8.91 -11.64 -6.32
N VAL A 69 -8.10 -10.79 -6.96
CA VAL A 69 -7.10 -11.17 -7.97
C VAL A 69 -5.73 -10.57 -7.64
N ALA A 70 -5.72 -9.35 -7.09
CA ALA A 70 -4.51 -8.70 -6.57
C ALA A 70 -4.46 -8.83 -5.05
N GLN A 71 -3.32 -8.43 -4.45
CA GLN A 71 -3.23 -8.28 -3.00
C GLN A 71 -4.17 -7.18 -2.47
N ASP A 72 -4.42 -7.23 -1.17
CA ASP A 72 -5.24 -6.27 -0.47
C ASP A 72 -4.59 -4.88 -0.44
N ASP A 73 -5.43 -3.84 -0.57
CA ASP A 73 -5.03 -2.46 -0.27
C ASP A 73 -5.44 -2.13 1.16
N ILE A 74 -4.52 -1.51 1.91
CA ILE A 74 -4.69 -1.25 3.35
C ILE A 74 -4.39 0.22 3.64
N LEU A 75 -5.28 0.89 4.37
CA LEU A 75 -5.00 2.20 4.99
C LEU A 75 -4.92 2.01 6.49
N GLU A 76 -3.79 2.35 7.09
CA GLU A 76 -3.59 2.39 8.53
C GLU A 76 -3.52 3.84 8.98
N VAL A 77 -4.30 4.19 9.99
CA VAL A 77 -4.41 5.53 10.56
C VAL A 77 -4.08 5.42 12.04
N PHE A 78 -2.92 5.94 12.42
CA PHE A 78 -2.43 5.92 13.80
C PHE A 78 -2.64 7.28 14.45
N LYS A 79 -3.25 7.27 15.63
CA LYS A 79 -3.21 8.41 16.54
C LYS A 79 -1.75 8.71 16.85
N GLY A 80 -1.26 9.86 16.39
CA GLY A 80 0.05 10.36 16.77
C GLY A 80 -0.06 11.47 17.81
N ASN A 81 1.10 12.04 18.12
CA ASN A 81 1.26 13.19 19.01
C ASN A 81 2.36 14.08 18.40
N PRO A 82 2.04 15.24 17.81
CA PRO A 82 0.74 15.94 17.81
C PRO A 82 -0.23 15.54 16.69
N ASN A 83 0.27 15.02 15.57
CA ASN A 83 -0.53 14.81 14.35
C ASN A 83 -0.84 13.33 14.11
N THR A 84 -1.95 13.04 13.44
CA THR A 84 -2.31 11.68 13.02
C THR A 84 -1.46 11.25 11.84
N ARG A 85 -0.89 10.04 11.91
CA ARG A 85 -0.09 9.44 10.84
C ARG A 85 -0.93 8.46 10.06
N VAL A 86 -0.79 8.50 8.73
CA VAL A 86 -1.60 7.71 7.81
C VAL A 86 -0.68 7.00 6.84
N PHE A 87 -0.78 5.69 6.77
CA PHE A 87 0.01 4.83 5.89
C PHE A 87 -0.92 4.09 4.96
N LEU A 88 -0.72 4.30 3.65
CA LEU A 88 -1.47 3.60 2.62
C LEU A 88 -0.54 2.60 1.94
N TYR A 89 -0.91 1.32 2.02
CA TYR A 89 -0.25 0.21 1.35
C TYR A 89 -1.11 -0.19 0.15
N GLN A 90 -0.60 0.09 -1.05
CA GLN A 90 -1.23 -0.34 -2.29
C GLN A 90 -0.30 -1.27 -3.05
N ARG A 91 -0.83 -2.42 -3.43
CA ARG A 91 -0.08 -3.48 -4.10
C ARG A 91 -0.59 -3.70 -5.52
N ALA A 92 -1.03 -2.63 -6.18
CA ALA A 92 -1.38 -2.65 -7.59
C ALA A 92 -0.13 -2.29 -8.42
N PRO A 93 0.44 -3.24 -9.19
CA PRO A 93 1.72 -3.07 -9.90
C PRO A 93 1.73 -1.93 -10.93
N LEU A 94 0.56 -1.38 -11.27
CA LEU A 94 0.40 -0.30 -12.24
C LEU A 94 -0.34 0.92 -11.70
N ALA A 95 -0.89 0.88 -10.48
CA ALA A 95 -1.72 1.99 -10.00
C ALA A 95 -0.92 3.27 -9.76
N SER A 96 0.35 3.15 -9.34
CA SER A 96 1.27 4.28 -9.21
C SER A 96 2.02 4.62 -10.51
N ALA A 97 2.10 3.68 -11.45
CA ALA A 97 2.80 3.87 -12.71
C ALA A 97 2.13 4.90 -13.64
N PHE A 98 0.83 5.15 -13.46
CA PHE A 98 0.04 6.09 -14.27
C PHE A 98 -0.54 7.27 -13.47
N GLY A 99 0.01 7.56 -12.29
CA GLY A 99 -0.44 8.67 -11.42
C GLY A 99 -0.94 8.18 -10.06
N GLN A 100 -1.67 9.05 -9.34
CA GLN A 100 -2.26 8.67 -8.05
C GLN A 100 -3.43 7.70 -8.26
N SER A 101 -3.50 6.67 -7.44
CA SER A 101 -4.65 5.76 -7.47
C SER A 101 -5.92 6.47 -6.99
N ALA A 102 -7.10 5.96 -7.37
CA ALA A 102 -8.37 6.51 -6.89
C ALA A 102 -8.49 6.43 -5.34
N LEU A 103 -7.93 5.39 -4.72
CA LEU A 103 -7.91 5.22 -3.26
C LEU A 103 -6.96 6.21 -2.59
N GLU A 104 -5.78 6.46 -3.18
CA GLU A 104 -4.84 7.49 -2.72
C GLU A 104 -5.47 8.87 -2.81
N LYS A 105 -6.12 9.20 -3.94
CA LYS A 105 -6.81 10.47 -4.11
C LYS A 105 -7.90 10.66 -3.04
N ALA A 106 -8.71 9.64 -2.80
CA ALA A 106 -9.74 9.68 -1.76
C ALA A 106 -9.16 9.89 -0.35
N ALA A 107 -7.99 9.32 -0.06
CA ALA A 107 -7.28 9.54 1.19
C ALA A 107 -6.77 10.99 1.31
N ARG A 108 -6.14 11.52 0.25
CA ARG A 108 -5.61 12.89 0.21
C ARG A 108 -6.69 13.95 0.33
N ASP A 109 -7.87 13.74 -0.27
CA ASP A 109 -9.00 14.66 -0.15
C ASP A 109 -9.51 14.80 1.30
N CYS A 110 -9.14 13.88 2.19
CA CYS A 110 -9.54 13.87 3.59
C CYS A 110 -8.49 14.47 4.54
N LEU A 111 -7.35 14.98 4.03
CA LEU A 111 -6.33 15.64 4.85
C LEU A 111 -6.84 16.90 5.54
#